data_AF-A0A1A6FSB3-F1
#
_entry.id   AF-A0A1A6FSB3-F1
#
_cell.length_a   1.000
_cell.length_b   1.000
_cell.length_c   1.000
_cell.angle_alpha   90.00
_cell.angle_beta   90.00
_cell.angle_gamma   90.00
#
_symmetry.space_group_name_H-M   'P 1'
#
loop_
_entity.id
_entity.type
_entity.pdbx_description
1 polymer ?
#
loop_
_entity_poly.entity_id
_entity_poly.type
_entity_poly.pdbx_seq_one_letter_code
_entity_poly.pdbx_strand_id
1 'polypeptide(L)'
;MNEDIAAFVAPLTLLLGGGLLALGALSFIGVDYFDSKLKSRVAFAIGLAFMVATELIFVTSSSSGRYFAGLKTDVTDCELDVETKLPDERTKNHSPVLHDAMVACMERLGYEWNADHNHCKEAKIATNSFCYLPTRPMARAIVRFQTSFE
;
A
#
# COMPACT_ATOMS: atom_id res chain seq x y z
N MET A 1 -1.27 -13.52 -7.35
CA MET A 1 -2.76 -13.60 -7.47
C MET A 1 -3.46 -12.95 -6.26
N ASN A 2 -3.11 -11.70 -5.90
CA ASN A 2 -3.72 -10.99 -4.76
C ASN A 2 -4.45 -9.69 -5.16
N GLU A 3 -4.41 -9.29 -6.44
CA GLU A 3 -5.02 -8.04 -6.91
C GLU A 3 -6.56 -8.09 -6.95
N ASP A 4 -7.17 -9.29 -6.99
CA ASP A 4 -8.64 -9.43 -7.15
C ASP A 4 -9.44 -9.56 -5.85
N ILE A 5 -8.82 -9.97 -4.73
CA ILE A 5 -9.55 -10.14 -3.48
C ILE A 5 -10.04 -8.79 -2.94
N ALA A 6 -9.23 -7.74 -3.04
CA ALA A 6 -9.62 -6.42 -2.56
C ALA A 6 -10.82 -5.86 -3.36
N ALA A 7 -10.82 -6.04 -4.68
CA ALA A 7 -11.92 -5.61 -5.55
C ALA A 7 -13.25 -6.32 -5.23
N PHE A 8 -13.19 -7.57 -4.75
CA PHE A 8 -14.38 -8.36 -4.41
C PHE A 8 -14.83 -8.19 -2.94
N VAL A 9 -13.87 -8.14 -2.01
CA VAL A 9 -14.14 -8.09 -0.57
C VAL A 9 -14.48 -6.69 -0.09
N ALA A 10 -13.89 -5.64 -0.68
CA ALA A 10 -14.14 -4.27 -0.22
C ALA A 10 -15.60 -3.81 -0.39
N PRO A 11 -16.29 -4.05 -1.53
CA PRO A 11 -17.70 -3.70 -1.66
C PRO A 11 -18.59 -4.49 -0.69
N LEU A 12 -18.30 -5.79 -0.50
CA LEU A 12 -19.08 -6.66 0.39
C LEU A 12 -18.94 -6.21 1.86
N THR A 13 -17.71 -5.92 2.29
CA THR A 13 -17.42 -5.46 3.66
C THR A 13 -17.94 -4.05 3.91
N LEU A 14 -17.95 -3.16 2.91
CA LEU A 14 -18.60 -1.85 2.99
C LEU A 14 -20.13 -1.97 3.11
N LEU A 15 -20.77 -2.83 2.31
CA LEU A 15 -22.22 -3.02 2.38
C LEU A 15 -22.66 -3.62 3.72
N LEU A 16 -21.99 -4.69 4.15
CA LEU A 16 -22.30 -5.36 5.42
C LEU A 16 -21.91 -4.50 6.62
N GLY A 17 -20.68 -3.96 6.61
CA GLY A 17 -20.15 -3.12 7.68
C GLY A 17 -20.91 -1.80 7.81
N GLY A 18 -21.13 -1.10 6.70
CA GLY A 18 -21.90 0.14 6.66
C GLY A 18 -23.37 -0.07 7.05
N GLY A 19 -23.99 -1.17 6.59
CA GLY A 19 -25.36 -1.53 6.98
C GLY A 19 -25.48 -1.81 8.48
N LEU A 20 -24.59 -2.64 9.04
CA LEU A 20 -24.56 -2.95 10.48
C LEU A 20 -24.26 -1.71 11.32
N LEU A 21 -23.36 -0.85 10.86
CA LEU A 21 -23.03 0.40 11.54
C LEU A 21 -24.22 1.36 11.55
N ALA A 22 -24.88 1.57 10.42
CA ALA A 22 -26.05 2.44 10.32
C ALA A 22 -27.25 1.92 11.14
N LEU A 23 -27.57 0.63 11.03
CA LEU A 23 -28.65 -0.01 11.79
C LEU A 23 -28.36 -0.04 13.29
N GLY A 24 -27.10 -0.25 13.68
CA GLY A 24 -26.66 -0.15 15.06
C GLY A 24 -26.71 1.29 15.59
N ALA A 25 -26.30 2.27 14.78
CA ALA A 25 -26.31 3.69 15.14
C ALA A 25 -27.73 4.22 15.37
N LEU A 26 -28.73 3.74 14.61
CA LEU A 26 -30.14 4.10 14.77
C LEU A 26 -30.67 3.83 16.18
N SER A 27 -30.14 2.80 16.87
CA SER A 27 -30.52 2.51 18.27
C SER A 27 -30.12 3.61 19.27
N PHE A 28 -29.13 4.45 18.94
CA PHE A 28 -28.75 5.59 19.78
C PHE A 28 -29.73 6.76 19.65
N ILE A 29 -30.47 6.84 18.55
CA ILE A 29 -31.48 7.88 18.29
C ILE A 29 -32.89 7.39 18.67
N GLY A 30 -33.00 6.18 19.26
CA GLY A 30 -34.25 5.58 19.72
C GLY A 30 -35.03 4.82 18.64
N VAL A 31 -34.40 4.55 17.49
CA VAL A 31 -34.97 3.69 16.44
C VAL A 31 -34.36 2.29 16.57
N ASP A 32 -35.08 1.40 17.26
CA ASP A 32 -34.62 0.04 17.54
C ASP A 32 -35.03 -0.91 16.40
N TYR A 33 -34.12 -1.15 15.46
CA TYR A 33 -34.31 -2.13 14.38
C TYR A 33 -34.10 -3.58 14.86
N PHE A 34 -33.29 -3.78 15.91
CA PHE A 34 -33.03 -5.08 16.51
C PHE A 34 -33.80 -5.25 17.82
N ASP A 35 -34.25 -6.48 18.11
CA ASP A 35 -35.04 -6.83 19.29
C ASP A 35 -34.41 -6.44 20.64
N SER A 36 -33.09 -6.23 20.71
CA SER A 36 -32.43 -5.87 21.95
C SER A 36 -31.34 -4.83 21.74
N LYS A 37 -31.22 -3.91 22.71
CA LYS A 37 -30.16 -2.89 22.74
C LYS A 37 -28.76 -3.50 22.73
N LEU A 38 -28.62 -4.72 23.27
CA LEU A 38 -27.36 -5.44 23.26
C LEU A 38 -27.00 -5.92 21.84
N LYS A 39 -27.97 -6.43 21.08
CA LYS A 39 -27.77 -6.77 19.65
C LYS A 39 -27.43 -5.54 18.82
N SER A 40 -28.09 -4.40 19.04
CA SER A 40 -27.78 -3.14 18.32
C SER A 40 -26.36 -2.64 18.59
N ARG A 41 -25.89 -2.71 19.84
CA ARG A 41 -24.52 -2.33 20.21
C ARG A 41 -23.48 -3.27 19.61
N VAL A 42 -23.75 -4.57 19.59
CA VAL A 42 -22.87 -5.56 18.95
C VAL A 42 -22.84 -5.35 17.44
N ALA A 43 -23.99 -5.11 16.79
CA ALA A 43 -24.06 -4.77 15.37
C ALA A 43 -23.25 -3.51 15.04
N PHE A 44 -23.38 -2.46 15.86
CA PHE A 44 -22.58 -1.24 15.72
C PHE A 44 -21.07 -1.52 15.84
N ALA A 45 -20.64 -2.27 16.85
CA ALA A 45 -19.23 -2.59 17.06
C ALA A 45 -18.65 -3.44 15.92
N ILE A 46 -19.40 -4.43 15.44
CA ILE A 46 -19.01 -5.27 14.30
C ILE A 46 -18.95 -4.43 13.02
N GLY A 47 -19.94 -3.57 12.77
CA GLY A 47 -19.95 -2.67 11.63
C GLY A 47 -18.74 -1.74 11.62
N LEU A 48 -18.39 -1.17 12.78
CA LEU A 48 -17.19 -0.34 12.96
C LEU A 48 -15.91 -1.13 12.68
N ALA A 49 -15.81 -2.37 13.19
CA ALA A 49 -14.67 -3.23 12.94
C ALA A 49 -14.49 -3.54 11.45
N PHE A 50 -15.59 -3.81 10.73
CA PHE A 50 -15.55 -3.98 9.28
C PHE A 50 -15.09 -2.72 8.56
N MET A 51 -15.60 -1.54 8.92
CA MET A 51 -15.17 -0.28 8.29
C MET A 51 -13.67 -0.03 8.48
N VAL A 52 -13.14 -0.26 9.68
CA VAL A 52 -11.70 -0.13 9.96
C VAL A 52 -10.89 -1.16 9.17
N ALA A 53 -11.35 -2.41 9.10
CA ALA A 53 -10.69 -3.45 8.32
C ALA A 53 -10.70 -3.11 6.81
N THR A 54 -11.80 -2.58 6.29
CA THR A 54 -11.91 -2.17 4.90
C THR A 54 -11.01 -0.98 4.57
N GLU A 55 -10.92 0.01 5.46
CA GLU A 55 -9.95 1.10 5.34
C GLU A 55 -8.51 0.57 5.34
N LEU A 56 -8.17 -0.37 6.22
CA LEU A 56 -6.84 -1.01 6.20
C LEU A 56 -6.57 -1.77 4.90
N ILE A 57 -7.57 -2.44 4.33
CA ILE A 57 -7.45 -3.11 3.01
C ILE A 57 -7.28 -2.07 1.90
N PHE A 58 -8.05 -0.98 1.91
CA PHE A 58 -7.90 0.10 0.92
C PHE A 58 -6.54 0.79 1.02
N VAL A 59 -6.08 1.04 2.23
CA VAL A 59 -4.75 1.58 2.50
C VAL A 59 -3.68 0.57 2.07
N THR A 60 -3.87 -0.73 2.22
CA THR A 60 -2.82 -1.72 1.84
C THR A 60 -2.90 -2.18 0.38
N SER A 61 -4.02 -1.95 -0.32
CA SER A 61 -4.28 -2.41 -1.69
C SER A 61 -3.88 -1.40 -2.76
N SER A 62 -3.61 -1.91 -3.97
CA SER A 62 -3.11 -1.13 -5.11
C SER A 62 -4.03 0.02 -5.57
N SER A 63 -5.34 0.01 -5.27
CA SER A 63 -6.27 1.03 -5.76
C SER A 63 -6.34 2.32 -4.94
N SER A 64 -5.82 2.33 -3.71
CA SER A 64 -5.77 3.54 -2.85
C SER A 64 -4.54 3.61 -1.94
N GLY A 65 -3.74 2.55 -1.92
CA GLY A 65 -2.56 2.36 -1.09
C GLY A 65 -1.27 2.18 -1.89
N ARG A 66 -0.63 3.29 -2.28
CA ARG A 66 0.66 3.30 -2.99
C ARG A 66 1.83 2.94 -2.06
N TYR A 67 1.78 1.81 -1.37
CA TYR A 67 2.90 1.32 -0.55
C TYR A 67 3.85 0.50 -1.42
N PHE A 68 3.99 -0.81 -1.21
CA PHE A 68 5.00 -1.57 -1.95
C PHE A 68 4.66 -1.78 -3.43
N ALA A 69 3.38 -1.96 -3.78
CA ALA A 69 2.97 -2.04 -5.20
C ALA A 69 3.16 -0.70 -5.91
N GLY A 70 2.80 0.42 -5.26
CA GLY A 70 3.05 1.76 -5.79
C GLY A 70 4.54 2.05 -5.95
N LEU A 71 5.37 1.62 -5.00
CA LEU A 71 6.83 1.69 -5.11
C LEU A 71 7.34 0.94 -6.36
N LYS A 72 6.84 -0.26 -6.64
CA LYS A 72 7.24 -1.02 -7.84
C LYS A 72 6.93 -0.24 -9.12
N THR A 73 5.73 0.36 -9.20
CA THR A 73 5.36 1.21 -10.33
C THR A 73 6.27 2.43 -10.45
N ASP A 74 6.54 3.12 -9.34
CA ASP A 74 7.40 4.31 -9.32
C ASP A 74 8.83 4.01 -9.76
N VAL A 75 9.37 2.83 -9.38
CA VAL A 75 10.68 2.35 -9.85
C VAL A 75 10.67 2.14 -11.37
N THR A 76 9.64 1.50 -11.92
CA THR A 76 9.52 1.29 -13.38
C THR A 76 9.36 2.59 -14.15
N ASP A 77 8.58 3.55 -13.63
CA ASP A 77 8.40 4.86 -14.25
C ASP A 77 9.70 5.67 -14.23
N CYS A 78 10.42 5.66 -13.10
CA CYS A 78 11.74 6.28 -13.00
C CYS A 78 12.76 5.62 -13.92
N GLU A 79 12.76 4.29 -14.04
CA GLU A 79 13.65 3.55 -14.94
C GLU A 79 13.44 4.00 -16.37
N LEU A 80 12.19 4.08 -16.82
CA LEU A 80 11.85 4.55 -18.16
C LEU A 80 12.28 6.01 -18.39
N ASP A 81 12.01 6.91 -17.44
CA ASP A 81 12.39 8.33 -17.55
C ASP A 81 13.92 8.51 -17.63
N VAL A 82 14.66 7.78 -16.79
CA VAL A 82 16.12 7.84 -16.73
C VAL A 82 16.76 7.22 -17.97
N GLU A 83 16.30 6.04 -18.42
CA GLU A 83 16.78 5.40 -19.65
C GLU A 83 16.51 6.28 -20.88
N THR A 84 15.36 6.96 -20.91
CA THR A 84 15.01 7.87 -22.01
C THR A 84 15.92 9.10 -22.05
N LYS A 85 16.36 9.60 -20.90
CA LYS A 85 17.26 10.77 -20.78
C LYS A 85 18.73 10.41 -21.00
N LEU A 86 19.13 9.18 -20.71
CA LEU A 86 20.51 8.70 -20.79
C LEU A 86 20.63 7.46 -21.68
N PRO A 87 20.28 7.56 -22.99
CA PRO A 87 20.27 6.41 -23.88
C PRO A 87 21.67 5.79 -24.06
N ASP A 88 22.72 6.62 -24.01
CA ASP A 88 24.12 6.18 -24.16
C ASP A 88 24.66 5.40 -22.96
N GLU A 89 24.00 5.50 -21.81
CA GLU A 89 24.37 4.78 -20.58
C GLU A 89 23.71 3.40 -20.49
N ARG A 90 22.67 3.14 -21.30
CA ARG A 90 21.88 1.89 -21.28
C ARG A 90 22.69 0.65 -21.66
N THR A 91 23.62 0.79 -22.58
CA THR A 91 24.47 -0.32 -23.06
C THR A 91 25.70 -0.56 -22.18
N LYS A 92 25.97 0.33 -21.22
CA LYS A 92 27.09 0.21 -20.30
C LYS A 92 26.64 -0.60 -19.08
N ASN A 93 27.10 -1.84 -18.98
CA ASN A 93 26.92 -2.64 -17.78
C ASN A 93 27.40 -1.86 -16.55
N HIS A 94 26.52 -1.66 -15.58
CA HIS A 94 26.79 -0.94 -14.33
C HIS A 94 27.26 0.51 -14.51
N SER A 95 26.55 1.31 -15.30
CA SER A 95 26.78 2.77 -15.33
C SER A 95 26.47 3.40 -13.96
N PRO A 96 27.45 4.02 -13.28
CA PRO A 96 27.20 4.76 -12.04
C PRO A 96 26.30 5.98 -12.28
N VAL A 97 26.35 6.57 -13.48
CA VAL A 97 25.51 7.71 -13.85
C VAL A 97 24.03 7.32 -13.89
N LEU A 98 23.73 6.15 -14.46
CA LEU A 98 22.37 5.61 -14.50
C LEU A 98 21.86 5.29 -13.08
N HIS A 99 22.73 4.73 -12.24
CA HIS A 99 22.41 4.45 -10.84
C HIS A 99 22.05 5.72 -10.08
N ASP A 100 22.92 6.74 -10.12
CA ASP A 100 22.72 8.00 -9.41
C ASP A 100 21.46 8.74 -9.92
N ALA A 101 21.21 8.71 -11.23
CA ALA A 101 20.01 9.30 -11.81
C ALA A 101 18.72 8.59 -11.35
N MET A 102 18.76 7.26 -11.21
CA MET A 102 17.64 6.49 -10.65
C MET A 102 17.40 6.80 -9.18
N VAL A 103 18.44 6.77 -8.35
CA VAL A 103 18.32 7.10 -6.93
C VAL A 103 17.78 8.52 -6.76
N ALA A 104 18.26 9.48 -7.55
CA ALA A 104 17.75 10.85 -7.53
C ALA A 104 16.31 11.00 -8.05
N CYS A 105 15.84 10.12 -8.94
CA CYS A 105 14.43 10.07 -9.34
C CYS A 105 13.55 9.59 -8.18
N MET A 106 13.94 8.49 -7.55
CA MET A 106 13.23 7.90 -6.42
C MET A 106 13.25 8.80 -5.17
N GLU A 107 14.35 9.51 -4.92
CA GLU A 107 14.46 10.49 -3.82
C GLU A 107 13.45 11.63 -3.97
N ARG A 108 13.26 12.14 -5.21
CA ARG A 108 12.24 13.16 -5.50
C ARG A 108 10.81 12.68 -5.27
N LEU A 109 10.56 11.37 -5.39
CA LEU A 109 9.28 10.74 -5.07
C LEU A 109 9.13 10.42 -3.57
N GLY A 110 10.16 10.70 -2.75
CA GLY A 110 10.13 10.52 -1.31
C GLY A 110 10.55 9.13 -0.86
N TYR A 111 11.40 8.46 -1.62
CA TYR A 111 12.02 7.18 -1.26
C TYR A 111 13.51 7.35 -0.95
N GLU A 112 14.00 6.63 0.06
CA GLU A 112 15.43 6.56 0.37
C GLU A 112 16.02 5.25 -0.16
N TRP A 113 17.25 5.32 -0.67
CA TRP A 113 18.04 4.12 -0.98
C TRP A 113 18.48 3.44 0.32
N ASN A 114 18.11 2.18 0.51
CA ASN A 114 18.46 1.37 1.66
C ASN A 114 18.86 -0.05 1.20
N ALA A 115 20.11 -0.43 1.47
CA ALA A 115 20.66 -1.73 1.08
C ALA A 115 20.59 -2.83 2.17
N ASP A 116 19.79 -2.62 3.21
CA ASP A 116 19.70 -3.52 4.35
C ASP A 116 18.85 -4.76 4.05
N HIS A 117 17.92 -4.68 3.09
CA HIS A 117 17.04 -5.80 2.72
C HIS A 117 17.81 -6.95 2.07
N ASN A 118 17.44 -8.21 2.37
CA ASN A 118 18.14 -9.39 1.85
C ASN A 118 18.13 -9.45 0.32
N HIS A 119 16.96 -9.23 -0.31
CA HIS A 119 16.85 -9.15 -1.77
C HIS A 119 17.60 -7.96 -2.40
N CYS A 120 17.82 -6.87 -1.65
CA CYS A 120 18.69 -5.81 -2.14
C CYS A 120 20.17 -6.24 -2.10
N LYS A 121 20.58 -7.01 -1.08
CA LYS A 121 21.95 -7.54 -0.99
C LYS A 121 22.28 -8.53 -2.10
N GLU A 122 21.30 -9.32 -2.53
CA GLU A 122 21.42 -10.26 -3.66
C GLU A 122 21.61 -9.53 -4.99
N ALA A 123 20.86 -8.44 -5.22
CA ALA A 123 20.95 -7.63 -6.42
C ALA A 123 20.94 -6.13 -6.10
N LYS A 124 22.13 -5.57 -5.86
CA LYS A 124 22.33 -4.13 -5.58
C LYS A 124 22.28 -3.29 -6.86
N ILE A 125 21.09 -3.22 -7.46
CA ILE A 125 20.85 -2.45 -8.69
C ILE A 125 19.76 -1.40 -8.46
N ALA A 126 19.88 -0.25 -9.12
CA ALA A 126 19.00 0.91 -8.89
C ALA A 126 17.53 0.65 -9.22
N THR A 127 17.25 -0.38 -10.02
CA THR A 127 15.91 -0.80 -10.45
C THR A 127 15.31 -1.85 -9.52
N ASN A 128 16.04 -2.28 -8.48
CA ASN A 128 15.51 -3.22 -7.49
C ASN A 128 14.65 -2.48 -6.47
N SER A 129 13.33 -2.71 -6.51
CA SER A 129 12.38 -2.12 -5.56
C SER A 129 12.69 -2.42 -4.07
N PHE A 130 13.35 -3.54 -3.76
CA PHE A 130 13.74 -3.88 -2.39
C PHE A 130 14.88 -3.02 -1.84
N CYS A 131 15.56 -2.26 -2.69
CA CYS A 131 16.59 -1.32 -2.29
C CYS A 131 16.04 0.06 -1.90
N TYR A 132 14.72 0.22 -1.82
CA TYR A 132 14.08 1.49 -1.49
C TYR A 132 13.12 1.39 -0.31
N LEU A 133 13.09 2.43 0.50
CA LEU A 133 12.11 2.60 1.58
C LEU A 133 11.46 3.97 1.52
N PRO A 134 10.15 4.09 1.82
CA PRO A 134 9.52 5.40 1.94
C PRO A 134 10.17 6.25 3.05
N THR A 135 10.29 7.55 2.83
CA THR A 135 10.73 8.53 3.84
C THR A 135 9.67 8.76 4.92
N ARG A 136 8.38 8.68 4.56
CA ARG A 136 7.27 8.87 5.51
C ARG A 136 7.16 7.69 6.48
N PRO A 137 7.02 7.91 7.81
CA PRO A 137 7.13 6.85 8.81
C PRO A 137 6.03 5.78 8.72
N MET A 138 4.79 6.19 8.47
CA MET A 138 3.67 5.24 8.30
C MET A 138 3.87 4.37 7.05
N ALA A 139 4.26 4.99 5.92
CA ALA A 139 4.53 4.27 4.69
C ALA A 139 5.72 3.32 4.83
N ARG A 140 6.78 3.75 5.52
CA ARG A 140 7.93 2.92 5.84
C ARG A 140 7.54 1.71 6.68
N ALA A 141 6.70 1.88 7.69
CA ALA A 141 6.24 0.78 8.53
C ALA A 141 5.44 -0.25 7.73
N ILE A 142 4.52 0.22 6.88
CA ILE A 142 3.70 -0.65 6.02
C ILE A 142 4.57 -1.39 5.00
N VAL A 143 5.46 -0.70 4.29
CA VAL A 143 6.36 -1.34 3.31
C VAL A 143 7.28 -2.35 4.01
N ARG A 144 7.89 -2.01 5.15
CA ARG A 144 8.72 -2.96 5.90
C ARG A 144 7.95 -4.20 6.34
N PHE A 145 6.70 -4.03 6.76
CA PHE A 145 5.85 -5.16 7.11
C PHE A 145 5.55 -6.00 5.86
N GLN A 146 5.17 -5.38 4.74
CA GLN A 146 4.86 -6.07 3.49
C GLN A 146 6.06 -6.86 2.95
N THR A 147 7.26 -6.26 2.93
CA THR A 147 8.47 -6.92 2.41
C THR A 147 9.05 -7.95 3.37
N SER A 148 8.62 -8.01 4.64
CA SER A 148 9.10 -9.02 5.61
C SER A 148 8.52 -10.42 5.39
N PHE A 149 7.47 -10.55 4.58
CA PHE A 149 6.84 -11.83 4.24
C PHE A 149 7.25 -12.37 2.85
N GLU A 150 8.12 -11.64 2.14
CA GLU A 150 8.76 -12.09 0.88
C GLU A 150 10.15 -12.67 1.20
#